data_AF-A0A954VYH8-F1
#
_entry.id   AF-A0A954VYH8-F1
#
_cell.length_a   1.000
_cell.length_b   1.000
_cell.length_c   1.000
_cell.angle_alpha   90.00
_cell.angle_beta   90.00
_cell.angle_gamma   90.00
#
_symmetry.space_group_name_H-M   'P 1'
#
loop_
_entity.id
_entity.type
_entity.pdbx_description
1 polymer ?
#
loop_
_entity_poly.entity_id
_entity_poly.type
_entity_poly.pdbx_seq_one_letter_code
_entity_poly.pdbx_strand_id
1 'polypeptide(L)'
;MCLLAIQYQLVPEAPILIASNREEFYERPTQAPSIQSGKPRVLCGTDLQAGGTWLGVNQHGLFVAVLNRRRSSPTFPSRSRGMLCRELLKSENSQQARDVAMEEMSSGKYDGSNFICADSESAWAVHAGDDINTVELQEGLNIISGGDVNDSRDGRVQMARRLLTLQTLDSPVKFLAVASKVFARSPSPPGRPSIVLRDSERGTVSSTLISLGKKPRDAIYQYATGAPDQAKYEDFSPLLRDILSRGLRESKSKAKA
;
A
#
# COMPACT_ATOMS: atom_id res chain seq x y z
N MET A 1 -11.91 -0.23 -7.63
CA MET A 1 -10.50 0.23 -7.69
C MET A 1 -9.97 0.35 -6.28
N CYS A 2 -8.68 0.13 -6.06
CA CYS A 2 -8.10 0.14 -4.72
C CYS A 2 -8.25 1.47 -3.99
N LEU A 3 -8.13 1.46 -2.66
CA LEU A 3 -8.06 2.68 -1.85
C LEU A 3 -6.93 2.55 -0.84
N LEU A 4 -6.04 3.53 -0.80
CA LEU A 4 -4.94 3.61 0.13
C LEU A 4 -4.88 5.01 0.74
N ALA A 5 -4.75 5.09 2.06
CA ALA A 5 -4.42 6.29 2.79
C ALA A 5 -3.04 6.10 3.45
N ILE A 6 -2.17 7.09 3.29
CA ILE A 6 -0.85 7.18 3.91
C ILE A 6 -0.73 8.49 4.68
N GLN A 7 -0.52 8.40 5.99
CA GLN A 7 -0.09 9.52 6.81
C GLN A 7 1.44 9.50 6.81
N TYR A 8 2.05 10.48 6.14
CA TYR A 8 3.48 10.56 5.94
C TYR A 8 4.12 11.64 6.82
N GLN A 9 5.16 11.29 7.55
CA GLN A 9 6.00 12.10 8.44
C GLN A 9 5.32 12.98 9.51
N LEU A 10 3.98 13.03 9.57
CA LEU A 10 3.26 13.82 10.57
C LEU A 10 3.50 13.32 12.01
N VAL A 11 3.74 12.02 12.19
CA VAL A 11 3.92 11.38 13.49
C VAL A 11 5.41 11.01 13.65
N PRO A 12 6.21 11.76 14.43
CA PRO A 12 7.67 11.62 14.45
C PRO A 12 8.19 10.23 14.85
N GLU A 13 7.44 9.48 15.66
CA GLU A 13 7.78 8.12 16.08
C GLU A 13 7.47 7.05 15.02
N ALA A 14 6.54 7.33 14.10
CA ALA A 14 6.12 6.45 13.02
C ALA A 14 5.87 7.24 11.73
N PRO A 15 6.94 7.52 10.95
CA PRO A 15 6.86 8.38 9.78
C PRO A 15 5.96 7.82 8.66
N ILE A 16 5.57 6.55 8.71
CA ILE A 16 4.67 5.97 7.71
C ILE A 16 3.55 5.21 8.44
N LEU A 17 2.32 5.68 8.27
CA LEU A 17 1.11 4.99 8.69
C LEU A 17 0.23 4.73 7.49
N ILE A 18 -0.20 3.49 7.28
CA ILE A 18 -0.95 3.06 6.10
C ILE A 18 -2.29 2.46 6.51
N ALA A 19 -3.32 2.75 5.73
CA ALA A 19 -4.53 1.96 5.66
C ALA A 19 -4.89 1.72 4.20
N SER A 20 -5.15 0.47 3.82
CA SER A 20 -5.43 0.10 2.43
C SER A 20 -6.54 -0.94 2.37
N ASN A 21 -7.50 -0.74 1.46
CA ASN A 21 -8.40 -1.79 0.99
C ASN A 21 -7.89 -2.27 -0.38
N ARG A 22 -7.99 -3.59 -0.59
CA ARG A 22 -7.74 -4.24 -1.89
C ARG A 22 -9.05 -4.66 -2.52
N GLU A 23 -9.21 -4.30 -3.80
CA GLU A 23 -10.44 -4.47 -4.55
C GLU A 23 -10.17 -5.42 -5.70
N GLU A 24 -10.82 -6.56 -5.69
CA GLU A 24 -10.58 -7.61 -6.66
C GLU A 24 -11.82 -8.49 -6.85
N PHE A 25 -11.81 -9.30 -7.92
CA PHE A 25 -12.71 -10.42 -8.08
C PHE A 25 -12.60 -11.42 -6.92
N TYR A 26 -13.74 -11.93 -6.45
CA TYR A 26 -13.78 -12.89 -5.35
C TYR A 26 -13.12 -14.23 -5.71
N GLU A 27 -13.19 -14.62 -6.98
CA GLU A 27 -12.60 -15.87 -7.49
C GLU A 27 -11.07 -15.81 -7.61
N ARG A 28 -10.44 -14.64 -7.43
CA ARG A 28 -8.99 -14.51 -7.55
C ARG A 28 -8.30 -14.83 -6.22
N PRO A 29 -7.67 -16.02 -6.09
CA PRO A 29 -7.14 -16.47 -4.82
C PRO A 29 -5.90 -15.68 -4.41
N THR A 30 -5.77 -15.43 -3.09
CA THR A 30 -4.61 -14.78 -2.50
C THR A 30 -4.16 -15.48 -1.23
N GLN A 31 -2.86 -15.45 -0.96
CA GLN A 31 -2.31 -15.84 0.33
C GLN A 31 -2.16 -14.62 1.24
N ALA A 32 -2.47 -14.79 2.54
CA ALA A 32 -2.22 -13.79 3.56
C ALA A 32 -0.73 -13.44 3.66
N PRO A 33 -0.37 -12.27 4.24
CA PRO A 33 1.00 -11.82 4.33
C PRO A 33 1.94 -12.83 4.99
N SER A 34 3.05 -13.12 4.32
CA SER A 34 4.11 -13.98 4.84
C SER A 34 5.49 -13.46 4.44
N ILE A 35 6.53 -13.87 5.17
CA ILE A 35 7.90 -13.50 4.84
C ILE A 35 8.32 -14.27 3.59
N GLN A 36 8.57 -13.53 2.52
CA GLN A 36 9.01 -14.07 1.24
C GLN A 36 10.47 -14.51 1.30
N SER A 37 10.80 -15.54 0.52
CA SER A 37 12.18 -15.96 0.30
C SER A 37 12.95 -14.92 -0.53
N GLY A 38 14.26 -14.85 -0.31
CA GLY A 38 15.16 -13.92 -1.01
C GLY A 38 15.77 -12.85 -0.11
N LYS A 39 16.56 -11.98 -0.74
CA LYS A 39 17.16 -10.78 -0.14
C LYS A 39 16.84 -9.58 -1.04
N PRO A 40 16.39 -8.43 -0.47
CA PRO A 40 15.96 -8.26 0.91
C PRO A 40 14.79 -9.17 1.30
N ARG A 41 14.62 -9.45 2.59
CA ARG A 41 13.39 -10.11 3.09
C ARG A 41 12.21 -9.16 2.94
N VAL A 42 11.07 -9.69 2.54
CA VAL A 42 9.84 -8.92 2.27
C VAL A 42 8.68 -9.57 2.99
N LEU A 43 7.85 -8.78 3.68
CA LEU A 43 6.54 -9.19 4.18
C LEU A 43 5.47 -8.65 3.23
N CYS A 44 4.80 -9.55 2.51
CA CYS A 44 3.71 -9.20 1.60
C CYS A 44 2.74 -10.37 1.44
N GLY A 45 1.52 -10.06 1.00
CA GLY A 45 0.58 -11.08 0.51
C GLY A 45 0.94 -11.52 -0.90
N THR A 46 0.43 -12.68 -1.31
CA THR A 46 0.72 -13.25 -2.64
C THR A 46 -0.55 -13.41 -3.44
N ASP A 47 -0.57 -12.90 -4.65
CA ASP A 47 -1.56 -13.24 -5.66
C ASP A 47 -1.25 -14.63 -6.22
N LEU A 48 -2.15 -15.59 -6.00
CA LEU A 48 -1.90 -16.99 -6.38
C LEU A 48 -2.17 -17.27 -7.87
N GLN A 49 -2.74 -16.32 -8.60
CA GLN A 49 -2.92 -16.42 -10.05
C GLN A 49 -1.72 -15.86 -10.81
N ALA A 50 -1.24 -14.68 -10.41
CA ALA A 50 -0.17 -13.97 -11.12
C ALA A 50 1.22 -14.06 -10.45
N GLY A 51 1.31 -14.60 -9.23
CA GLY A 51 2.55 -14.69 -8.43
C GLY A 51 3.04 -13.36 -7.83
N GLY A 52 2.33 -12.26 -8.11
CA GLY A 52 2.68 -10.91 -7.68
C GLY A 52 2.19 -10.55 -6.28
N THR A 53 2.30 -9.27 -5.92
CA THR A 53 1.71 -8.70 -4.70
C THR A 53 1.02 -7.37 -4.98
N TRP A 54 0.15 -6.93 -4.09
CA TRP A 54 -0.52 -5.62 -4.17
C TRP A 54 0.11 -4.58 -3.22
N LEU A 55 0.76 -5.03 -2.14
CA LEU A 55 1.56 -4.20 -1.25
C LEU A 55 2.52 -5.05 -0.43
N GLY A 56 3.58 -4.44 0.08
CA GLY A 56 4.52 -5.08 0.98
C GLY A 56 5.44 -4.11 1.70
N VAL A 57 6.20 -4.64 2.66
CA VAL A 57 7.29 -3.94 3.33
C VAL A 57 8.54 -4.81 3.30
N ASN A 58 9.68 -4.26 2.94
CA ASN A 58 10.95 -4.98 2.98
C ASN A 58 11.74 -4.73 4.27
N GLN A 59 12.83 -5.47 4.47
CA GLN A 59 13.67 -5.37 5.67
C GLN A 59 14.35 -3.99 5.84
N HIS A 60 14.41 -3.17 4.80
CA HIS A 60 14.95 -1.79 4.85
C HIS A 60 13.91 -0.79 5.34
N GLY A 61 12.65 -1.20 5.55
CA GLY A 61 11.56 -0.29 5.89
C GLY A 61 10.94 0.39 4.68
N LEU A 62 11.27 -0.04 3.46
CA LEU A 62 10.60 0.41 2.24
C LEU A 62 9.22 -0.26 2.14
N PHE A 63 8.18 0.57 2.10
CA PHE A 63 6.82 0.21 1.73
C PHE A 63 6.61 0.42 0.23
N VAL A 64 6.03 -0.58 -0.44
CA VAL A 64 5.56 -0.44 -1.83
C VAL A 64 4.13 -0.94 -1.93
N ALA A 65 3.29 -0.23 -2.70
CA ALA A 65 1.95 -0.68 -3.07
C ALA A 65 1.66 -0.38 -4.55
N VAL A 66 0.75 -1.16 -5.13
CA VAL A 66 0.24 -0.93 -6.48
C VAL A 66 -1.28 -0.81 -6.48
N LEU A 67 -1.79 0.19 -7.17
CA LEU A 67 -3.22 0.43 -7.37
C LEU A 67 -3.52 0.49 -8.87
N ASN A 68 -4.69 0.00 -9.27
CA ASN A 68 -5.12 0.07 -10.67
C ASN A 68 -5.36 1.52 -11.08
N ARG A 69 -4.80 1.95 -12.21
CA ARG A 69 -5.09 3.22 -12.86
C ARG A 69 -5.61 2.94 -14.26
N ARG A 70 -6.62 3.70 -14.71
CA ARG A 70 -7.11 3.56 -16.08
C ARG A 70 -6.12 4.21 -17.06
N ARG A 71 -5.93 3.57 -18.22
CA ARG A 71 -5.27 4.14 -19.40
C ARG A 71 -6.22 4.00 -20.59
N SER A 72 -6.12 4.88 -21.57
CA SER A 72 -7.03 4.95 -22.72
C SER A 72 -6.91 3.72 -23.62
N SER A 73 -5.68 3.25 -23.84
CA SER A 73 -5.40 2.06 -24.65
C SER A 73 -4.83 0.95 -23.77
N PRO A 74 -5.56 -0.15 -23.51
CA PRO A 74 -5.06 -1.26 -22.70
C PRO A 74 -3.88 -1.95 -23.40
N THR A 75 -2.89 -2.38 -22.61
CA THR A 75 -1.73 -3.11 -23.13
C THR A 75 -2.06 -4.60 -23.25
N PHE A 76 -1.81 -5.20 -24.42
CA PHE A 76 -1.98 -6.64 -24.63
C PHE A 76 -0.85 -7.25 -25.50
N PRO A 77 -0.14 -8.29 -25.03
CA PRO A 77 -0.19 -8.84 -23.67
C PRO A 77 0.48 -7.89 -22.66
N SER A 78 -0.11 -7.73 -21.47
CA SER A 78 0.51 -6.94 -20.38
C SER A 78 1.27 -7.81 -19.39
N ARG A 79 2.44 -7.35 -18.93
CA ARG A 79 3.12 -7.92 -17.76
C ARG A 79 2.32 -7.63 -16.48
N SER A 80 2.47 -8.51 -15.48
CA SER A 80 1.78 -8.36 -14.20
C SER A 80 2.32 -7.16 -13.40
N ARG A 81 1.45 -6.19 -13.13
CA ARG A 81 1.73 -5.05 -12.23
C ARG A 81 2.08 -5.50 -10.82
N GLY A 82 1.47 -6.59 -10.35
CA GLY A 82 1.78 -7.15 -9.03
C GLY A 82 3.15 -7.83 -8.99
N MET A 83 3.62 -8.38 -10.10
CA MET A 83 5.00 -8.87 -10.21
C MET A 83 5.99 -7.70 -10.18
N LEU A 84 5.69 -6.61 -10.89
CA LEU A 84 6.50 -5.39 -10.78
C LEU A 84 6.53 -4.88 -9.34
N CYS A 85 5.39 -4.80 -8.64
CA CYS A 85 5.36 -4.43 -7.21
C CYS A 85 6.28 -5.29 -6.35
N ARG A 86 6.38 -6.60 -6.63
CA ARG A 86 7.28 -7.53 -5.94
C ARG A 86 8.75 -7.28 -6.27
N GLU A 87 9.06 -6.89 -7.51
CA GLU A 87 10.40 -6.49 -7.93
C GLU A 87 10.82 -5.16 -7.27
N LEU A 88 9.93 -4.17 -7.20
CA LEU A 88 10.20 -2.89 -6.53
C LEU A 88 10.51 -3.06 -5.03
N LEU A 89 9.94 -4.07 -4.37
CA LEU A 89 10.26 -4.39 -2.97
C LEU A 89 11.69 -4.89 -2.76
N LYS A 90 12.44 -5.17 -3.83
CA LYS A 90 13.87 -5.52 -3.76
C LYS A 90 14.78 -4.29 -3.65
N SER A 91 14.26 -3.09 -3.89
CA SER A 91 15.02 -1.83 -3.79
C SER A 91 15.44 -1.53 -2.35
N GLU A 92 16.56 -0.83 -2.18
CA GLU A 92 17.09 -0.43 -0.88
C GLU A 92 16.29 0.74 -0.27
N ASN A 93 15.75 1.62 -1.11
CA ASN A 93 14.99 2.80 -0.71
C ASN A 93 13.90 3.18 -1.72
N SER A 94 13.08 4.16 -1.36
CA SER A 94 11.91 4.65 -2.08
C SER A 94 12.26 5.34 -3.39
N GLN A 95 13.39 6.06 -3.47
CA GLN A 95 13.85 6.70 -4.70
C GLN A 95 14.25 5.66 -5.75
N GLN A 96 15.02 4.64 -5.35
CA GLN A 96 15.36 3.54 -6.25
C GLN A 96 14.11 2.79 -6.73
N ALA A 97 13.15 2.51 -5.83
CA ALA A 97 11.89 1.88 -6.21
C ALA A 97 11.08 2.75 -7.18
N ARG A 98 11.03 4.08 -6.96
CA ARG A 98 10.41 5.05 -7.87
C ARG A 98 11.06 4.98 -9.25
N ASP A 99 12.38 4.99 -9.33
CA ASP A 99 13.11 5.03 -10.61
C ASP A 99 12.90 3.75 -11.43
N VAL A 100 12.97 2.58 -10.78
CA VAL A 100 12.67 1.30 -11.42
C VAL A 100 11.22 1.25 -11.89
N ALA A 101 10.27 1.76 -11.10
CA ALA A 101 8.86 1.83 -11.50
C ALA A 101 8.66 2.74 -12.72
N MET A 102 9.32 3.90 -12.76
CA MET A 102 9.27 4.82 -13.91
C MET A 102 9.83 4.16 -15.18
N GLU A 103 10.98 3.50 -15.08
CA GLU A 103 11.60 2.80 -16.21
C GLU A 103 10.72 1.67 -16.73
N GLU A 104 10.27 0.77 -15.85
CA GLU A 104 9.47 -0.39 -16.24
C GLU A 104 8.11 0.03 -16.82
N MET A 105 7.45 1.04 -16.25
CA MET A 105 6.18 1.53 -16.78
C MET A 105 6.36 2.23 -18.14
N SER A 106 7.48 2.93 -18.35
CA SER A 106 7.81 3.59 -19.62
C SER A 106 8.14 2.59 -20.74
N SER A 107 8.41 1.33 -20.41
CA SER A 107 8.67 0.28 -21.41
C SER A 107 7.46 -0.08 -22.28
N GLY A 108 6.25 0.40 -21.93
CA GLY A 108 5.00 0.10 -22.63
C GLY A 108 4.46 -1.33 -22.42
N LYS A 109 5.10 -2.13 -21.55
CA LYS A 109 4.76 -3.55 -21.32
C LYS A 109 3.71 -3.78 -20.23
N TYR A 110 3.26 -2.74 -19.54
CA TYR A 110 2.31 -2.84 -18.43
C TYR A 110 1.03 -2.06 -18.72
N ASP A 111 -0.09 -2.58 -18.23
CA ASP A 111 -1.34 -1.82 -18.16
C ASP A 111 -1.25 -0.73 -17.06
N GLY A 112 -2.16 0.24 -17.08
CA GLY A 112 -2.09 1.42 -16.23
C GLY A 112 -2.06 1.09 -14.73
N SER A 113 -1.22 1.81 -13.98
CA SER A 113 -1.12 1.66 -12.53
C SER A 113 -0.60 2.90 -11.82
N ASN A 114 -0.95 3.00 -10.54
CA ASN A 114 -0.26 3.84 -9.58
C ASN A 114 0.65 2.95 -8.73
N PHE A 115 1.89 3.37 -8.48
CA PHE A 115 2.73 2.80 -7.43
C PHE A 115 2.94 3.82 -6.32
N ILE A 116 2.90 3.38 -5.07
CA ILE A 116 3.37 4.16 -3.91
C ILE A 116 4.65 3.52 -3.43
N CYS A 117 5.73 4.29 -3.33
CA CYS A 117 7.03 3.87 -2.81
C CYS A 117 7.41 4.81 -1.65
N ALA A 118 7.49 4.30 -0.42
CA ALA A 118 7.73 5.14 0.75
C ALA A 118 8.70 4.49 1.73
N ASP A 119 9.66 5.26 2.22
CA ASP A 119 10.50 4.94 3.38
C ASP A 119 10.53 6.14 4.35
N SER A 120 11.38 6.07 5.38
CA SER A 120 11.46 7.14 6.38
C SER A 120 11.96 8.49 5.84
N GLU A 121 12.58 8.51 4.66
CA GLU A 121 13.23 9.71 4.10
C GLU A 121 12.40 10.36 3.00
N SER A 122 11.83 9.57 2.08
CA SER A 122 10.93 10.09 1.04
C SER A 122 9.77 9.16 0.73
N ALA A 123 8.72 9.72 0.14
CA ALA A 123 7.58 8.97 -0.35
C ALA A 123 7.11 9.50 -1.70
N TRP A 124 6.86 8.59 -2.64
CA TRP A 124 6.58 8.90 -4.04
C TRP A 124 5.35 8.15 -4.51
N ALA A 125 4.52 8.83 -5.29
CA ALA A 125 3.56 8.20 -6.19
C ALA A 125 4.13 8.20 -7.61
N VAL A 126 4.10 7.05 -8.28
CA VAL A 126 4.34 6.93 -9.73
C VAL A 126 2.99 6.75 -10.40
N HIS A 127 2.53 7.77 -11.10
CA HIS A 127 1.30 7.75 -11.87
C HIS A 127 1.62 7.30 -13.28
N ALA A 128 1.25 6.06 -13.63
CA ALA A 128 1.48 5.51 -14.95
C ALA A 128 0.14 5.22 -15.64
N GLY A 129 -0.46 6.28 -16.20
CA GLY A 129 -1.68 6.23 -17.01
C GLY A 129 -1.35 6.33 -18.48
N ASP A 130 -2.00 7.26 -19.18
CA ASP A 130 -1.59 7.65 -20.53
C ASP A 130 -0.26 8.43 -20.50
N ASP A 131 -0.14 9.35 -19.54
CA ASP A 131 1.13 9.97 -19.17
C ASP A 131 1.73 9.29 -17.94
N ILE A 132 3.07 9.25 -17.91
CA ILE A 132 3.84 8.70 -16.79
C ILE A 132 4.56 9.85 -16.08
N ASN A 133 4.30 10.01 -14.80
CA ASN A 133 4.94 11.03 -13.97
C ASN A 133 5.12 10.55 -12.52
N THR A 134 5.92 11.29 -11.77
CA THR A 134 6.12 11.08 -10.33
C THR A 134 5.65 12.30 -9.54
N VAL A 135 5.08 12.03 -8.37
CA VAL A 135 4.64 13.04 -7.42
C VAL A 135 5.21 12.67 -6.05
N GLU A 136 5.92 13.59 -5.42
CA GLU A 136 6.35 13.42 -4.03
C GLU A 136 5.13 13.59 -3.10
N LEU A 137 4.97 12.67 -2.15
CA LEU A 137 3.90 12.77 -1.16
C LEU A 137 4.24 13.86 -0.14
N GLN A 138 3.26 14.72 0.13
CA GLN A 138 3.43 15.79 1.12
C GLN A 138 3.41 15.23 2.54
N GLU A 139 4.05 15.92 3.48
CA GLU A 139 3.84 15.67 4.90
C GLU A 139 2.35 15.77 5.22
N GLY A 140 1.84 14.80 5.98
CA GLY A 140 0.43 14.70 6.31
C GLY A 140 -0.29 13.57 5.58
N LEU A 141 -1.61 13.74 5.40
CA LEU A 141 -2.49 12.70 4.88
C LEU A 141 -2.58 12.77 3.36
N ASN A 142 -2.13 11.70 2.71
CA ASN A 142 -2.27 11.48 1.28
C ASN A 142 -3.16 10.26 1.03
N ILE A 143 -4.09 10.37 0.10
CA ILE A 143 -5.05 9.31 -0.23
C ILE A 143 -5.07 9.11 -1.72
N ILE A 144 -5.00 7.85 -2.15
CA ILE A 144 -4.97 7.47 -3.56
C ILE A 144 -5.94 6.33 -3.81
N SER A 145 -6.57 6.38 -4.98
CA SER A 145 -7.40 5.29 -5.53
C SER A 145 -6.81 4.86 -6.89
N GLY A 146 -7.58 4.96 -7.97
CA GLY A 146 -7.06 4.77 -9.33
C GLY A 146 -6.92 6.05 -10.15
N GLY A 147 -7.05 7.21 -9.52
CA GLY A 147 -6.68 8.51 -10.10
C GLY A 147 -5.35 9.03 -9.56
N ASP A 148 -5.20 10.35 -9.51
CA ASP A 148 -4.03 11.01 -8.95
C ASP A 148 -4.06 10.99 -7.41
N VAL A 149 -2.91 11.20 -6.77
CA VAL A 149 -2.88 11.39 -5.31
C VAL A 149 -3.77 12.58 -4.95
N ASN A 150 -4.63 12.39 -3.94
CA ASN A 150 -5.56 13.40 -3.43
C ASN A 150 -6.56 13.94 -4.47
N ASP A 151 -6.89 13.15 -5.49
CA ASP A 151 -7.83 13.56 -6.54
C ASP A 151 -9.18 13.99 -5.95
N SER A 152 -9.48 15.28 -6.05
CA SER A 152 -10.69 15.90 -5.54
C SER A 152 -11.94 15.50 -6.33
N ARG A 153 -11.80 14.88 -7.51
CA ARG A 153 -12.93 14.39 -8.32
C ARG A 153 -13.38 12.99 -7.90
N ASP A 154 -12.53 12.26 -7.17
CA ASP A 154 -12.87 10.93 -6.67
C ASP A 154 -13.65 11.03 -5.35
N GLY A 155 -14.96 10.73 -5.41
CA GLY A 155 -15.83 10.79 -4.24
C GLY A 155 -15.44 9.83 -3.11
N ARG A 156 -14.74 8.73 -3.42
CA ARG A 156 -14.23 7.77 -2.41
C ARG A 156 -13.00 8.33 -1.71
N VAL A 157 -12.10 8.99 -2.45
CA VAL A 157 -10.97 9.74 -1.88
C VAL A 157 -11.48 10.86 -0.97
N GLN A 158 -12.45 11.65 -1.42
CA GLN A 158 -13.07 12.70 -0.61
C GLN A 158 -13.71 12.15 0.67
N MET A 159 -14.45 11.04 0.57
CA MET A 159 -15.09 10.39 1.72
C MET A 159 -14.04 9.92 2.74
N ALA A 160 -12.99 9.24 2.28
CA ALA A 160 -11.90 8.78 3.14
C ALA A 160 -11.18 9.96 3.83
N ARG A 161 -10.88 11.02 3.07
CA ARG A 161 -10.27 12.25 3.60
C ARG A 161 -11.13 12.85 4.70
N ARG A 162 -12.42 13.09 4.43
CA ARG A 162 -13.36 13.64 5.40
C ARG A 162 -13.40 12.82 6.69
N LEU A 163 -13.44 11.49 6.59
CA LEU A 163 -13.55 10.61 7.75
C LEU A 163 -12.25 10.56 8.58
N LEU A 164 -11.09 10.58 7.92
CA LEU A 164 -9.78 10.54 8.59
C LEU A 164 -9.39 11.90 9.18
N THR A 165 -9.97 13.02 8.72
CA THR A 165 -9.69 14.36 9.25
C THR A 165 -10.70 14.84 10.29
N LEU A 166 -11.66 14.00 10.73
CA LEU A 166 -12.58 14.35 11.82
C LEU A 166 -11.88 14.49 13.17
N GLN A 167 -10.70 13.89 13.32
CA GLN A 167 -9.89 13.93 14.53
C GLN A 167 -8.42 14.09 14.14
N THR A 168 -7.62 14.66 15.03
CA THR A 168 -6.17 14.74 14.84
C THR A 168 -5.55 13.36 15.01
N LEU A 169 -4.88 12.87 13.96
CA LEU A 169 -4.18 11.57 13.95
C LEU A 169 -2.69 11.75 14.25
N ASP A 170 -2.39 12.25 15.45
CA ASP A 170 -1.04 12.63 15.93
C ASP A 170 -0.22 11.49 16.55
N SER A 171 -0.71 10.24 16.50
CA SER A 171 0.00 9.07 17.01
C SER A 171 -0.40 7.81 16.27
N PRO A 172 0.45 6.75 16.26
CA PRO A 172 0.15 5.51 15.55
C PRO A 172 -1.12 4.84 16.07
N VAL A 173 -1.32 4.88 17.40
CA VAL A 173 -2.49 4.29 18.05
C VAL A 173 -3.78 4.98 17.61
N LYS A 174 -3.82 6.32 17.60
CA LYS A 174 -5.00 7.06 17.14
C LYS A 174 -5.26 6.81 15.66
N PHE A 175 -4.21 6.86 14.82
CA PHE A 175 -4.34 6.57 13.39
C PHE A 175 -4.93 5.17 13.16
N LEU A 176 -4.35 4.11 13.74
CA LEU A 176 -4.83 2.74 13.55
C LEU A 176 -6.26 2.55 14.09
N ALA A 177 -6.61 3.15 15.22
CA ALA A 177 -7.94 3.07 15.80
C ALA A 177 -9.02 3.75 14.94
N VAL A 178 -8.70 4.89 14.33
CA VAL A 178 -9.62 5.59 13.42
C VAL A 178 -9.65 4.91 12.05
N ALA A 179 -8.48 4.62 11.48
CA ALA A 179 -8.36 4.04 10.16
C ALA A 179 -9.00 2.65 10.07
N SER A 180 -8.85 1.79 11.09
CA SER A 180 -9.56 0.49 11.14
C SER A 180 -11.08 0.65 11.03
N LYS A 181 -11.68 1.63 11.72
CA LYS A 181 -13.12 1.90 11.65
C LYS A 181 -13.54 2.52 10.32
N VAL A 182 -12.72 3.43 9.78
CA VAL A 182 -13.00 4.09 8.49
C VAL A 182 -12.95 3.08 7.36
N PHE A 183 -11.91 2.25 7.31
CA PHE A 183 -11.70 1.26 6.26
C PHE A 183 -12.65 0.06 6.37
N ALA A 184 -13.22 -0.20 7.56
CA ALA A 184 -14.27 -1.17 7.85
C ALA A 184 -15.70 -0.63 7.72
N ARG A 185 -15.90 0.58 7.18
CA ARG A 185 -17.25 1.14 7.06
C ARG A 185 -18.07 0.36 6.03
N SER A 186 -19.20 -0.20 6.46
CA SER A 186 -20.10 -0.99 5.61
C SER A 186 -20.49 -0.27 4.31
N PRO A 187 -20.79 -1.01 3.23
CA PRO A 187 -21.10 -0.43 1.94
C PRO A 187 -22.20 0.64 1.97
N SER A 188 -21.95 1.76 1.31
CA SER A 188 -22.97 2.77 1.06
C SER A 188 -24.03 2.25 0.07
N PRO A 189 -25.26 2.81 0.06
CA PRO A 189 -26.24 2.53 -0.98
C PRO A 189 -25.70 2.80 -2.40
N PRO A 190 -26.27 2.15 -3.44
CA PRO A 190 -25.88 2.38 -4.83
C PRO A 190 -25.88 3.86 -5.22
N GLY A 191 -24.90 4.25 -6.05
CA GLY A 191 -24.72 5.64 -6.49
C GLY A 191 -24.04 6.57 -5.50
N ARG A 192 -23.68 6.10 -4.29
CA ARG A 192 -22.88 6.86 -3.32
C ARG A 192 -21.46 6.28 -3.19
N PRO A 193 -20.44 7.13 -2.89
CA PRO A 193 -19.12 6.64 -2.56
C PRO A 193 -19.15 5.68 -1.38
N SER A 194 -18.30 4.66 -1.42
CA SER A 194 -18.22 3.63 -0.37
C SER A 194 -16.78 3.28 -0.05
N ILE A 195 -16.48 3.00 1.23
CA ILE A 195 -15.14 2.58 1.67
C ILE A 195 -14.96 1.07 1.56
N VAL A 196 -15.95 0.26 1.91
CA VAL A 196 -15.98 -1.16 1.53
C VAL A 196 -16.81 -1.30 0.25
N LEU A 197 -16.27 -1.98 -0.76
CA LEU A 197 -17.01 -2.31 -1.97
C LEU A 197 -17.54 -3.74 -1.87
N ARG A 198 -18.78 -3.95 -2.29
CA ARG A 198 -19.41 -5.26 -2.35
C ARG A 198 -20.39 -5.28 -3.52
N ASP A 199 -20.06 -6.09 -4.52
CA ASP A 199 -20.88 -6.37 -5.69
C ASP A 199 -21.07 -7.90 -5.80
N SER A 200 -21.69 -8.41 -6.86
CA SER A 200 -21.87 -9.85 -7.08
C SER A 200 -20.56 -10.59 -7.37
N GLU A 201 -19.67 -10.01 -8.18
CA GLU A 201 -18.46 -10.69 -8.68
C GLU A 201 -17.15 -10.19 -8.04
N ARG A 202 -17.18 -8.99 -7.44
CA ARG A 202 -16.00 -8.30 -6.94
C ARG A 202 -16.31 -7.39 -5.76
N GLY A 203 -15.29 -7.10 -4.98
CA GLY A 203 -15.41 -6.16 -3.86
C GLY A 203 -14.10 -5.98 -3.14
N THR A 204 -14.17 -5.44 -1.92
CA THR A 204 -13.04 -5.40 -1.01
C THR A 204 -12.77 -6.83 -0.52
N VAL A 205 -11.62 -7.39 -0.89
CA VAL A 205 -11.25 -8.78 -0.57
C VAL A 205 -10.20 -8.88 0.53
N SER A 206 -9.53 -7.77 0.86
CA SER A 206 -8.67 -7.68 2.02
C SER A 206 -8.45 -6.23 2.43
N SER A 207 -7.96 -6.06 3.65
CA SER A 207 -7.56 -4.77 4.18
C SER A 207 -6.28 -4.88 4.98
N THR A 208 -5.42 -3.86 4.90
CA THR A 208 -4.14 -3.81 5.59
C THR A 208 -3.98 -2.50 6.33
N LEU A 209 -3.54 -2.56 7.58
CA LEU A 209 -3.12 -1.41 8.38
C LEU A 209 -1.66 -1.58 8.78
N ILE A 210 -0.84 -0.55 8.61
CA ILE A 210 0.60 -0.59 8.94
C ILE A 210 0.98 0.65 9.72
N SER A 211 1.84 0.48 10.72
CA SER A 211 2.65 1.55 11.30
C SER A 211 4.11 1.16 11.19
N LEU A 212 4.91 1.94 10.47
CA LEU A 212 6.36 1.78 10.41
C LEU A 212 7.01 2.80 11.33
N GLY A 213 7.36 2.33 12.53
CA GLY A 213 8.09 3.09 13.53
C GLY A 213 9.58 3.23 13.22
N LYS A 214 10.23 4.24 13.81
CA LYS A 214 11.70 4.38 13.76
C LYS A 214 12.44 3.19 14.36
N LYS A 215 11.82 2.50 15.33
CA LYS A 215 12.35 1.28 15.94
C LYS A 215 11.53 0.09 15.46
N PRO A 216 12.17 -1.01 15.02
CA PRO A 216 11.46 -2.21 14.57
C PRO A 216 10.37 -2.69 15.53
N ARG A 217 10.63 -2.66 16.84
CA ARG A 217 9.68 -3.11 17.89
C ARG A 217 8.35 -2.34 17.92
N ASP A 218 8.35 -1.10 17.44
CA ASP A 218 7.17 -0.23 17.43
C ASP A 218 6.35 -0.43 16.15
N ALA A 219 6.83 -1.26 15.22
CA ALA A 219 6.13 -1.55 13.98
C ALA A 219 4.87 -2.39 14.23
N ILE A 220 3.80 -2.07 13.49
CA ILE A 220 2.51 -2.76 13.52
C ILE A 220 2.15 -3.16 12.09
N TYR A 221 1.68 -4.40 11.91
CA TYR A 221 1.10 -4.88 10.65
C TYR A 221 -0.17 -5.66 10.98
N GLN A 222 -1.32 -5.16 10.53
CA GLN A 222 -2.61 -5.82 10.71
C GLN A 222 -3.24 -6.12 9.36
N TYR A 223 -3.82 -7.31 9.21
CA TYR A 223 -4.40 -7.77 7.95
C TYR A 223 -5.75 -8.43 8.18
N ALA A 224 -6.73 -8.06 7.35
CA ALA A 224 -8.02 -8.74 7.29
C ALA A 224 -8.12 -9.56 6.00
N THR A 225 -8.35 -10.87 6.15
CA THR A 225 -8.69 -11.77 5.04
C THR A 225 -10.18 -11.64 4.74
N GLY A 226 -10.54 -10.82 3.76
CA GLY A 226 -11.91 -10.45 3.45
C GLY A 226 -12.20 -8.95 3.67
N ALA A 227 -13.45 -8.55 3.42
CA ALA A 227 -13.90 -7.19 3.65
C ALA A 227 -13.85 -6.85 5.15
N PRO A 228 -13.21 -5.74 5.57
CA PRO A 228 -12.96 -5.43 6.98
C PRO A 228 -14.21 -5.05 7.80
N ASP A 229 -15.37 -4.88 7.15
CA ASP A 229 -16.66 -4.74 7.85
C ASP A 229 -17.20 -6.10 8.36
N GLN A 230 -16.67 -7.21 7.87
CA GLN A 230 -17.08 -8.58 8.21
C GLN A 230 -15.91 -9.44 8.71
N ALA A 231 -14.68 -9.15 8.26
CA ALA A 231 -13.46 -9.84 8.66
C ALA A 231 -12.72 -9.07 9.76
N LYS A 232 -12.08 -9.81 10.68
CA LYS A 232 -11.25 -9.22 11.73
C LYS A 232 -9.85 -8.94 11.21
N TYR A 233 -9.22 -7.90 11.74
CA TYR A 233 -7.80 -7.68 11.57
C TYR A 233 -7.00 -8.63 12.47
N GLU A 234 -6.21 -9.48 11.85
CA GLU A 234 -5.21 -10.34 12.51
C GLU A 234 -3.87 -9.62 12.60
N ASP A 235 -3.08 -9.92 13.64
CA ASP A 235 -1.81 -9.26 13.91
C ASP A 235 -0.62 -10.02 13.28
N PHE A 236 0.01 -9.40 12.29
CA PHE A 236 1.23 -9.87 11.63
C PHE A 236 2.48 -9.07 12.06
N SER A 237 2.35 -8.21 13.06
CA SER A 237 3.46 -7.41 13.60
C SER A 237 4.69 -8.24 13.99
N PRO A 238 4.59 -9.46 14.56
CA PRO A 238 5.77 -10.29 14.84
C PRO A 238 6.64 -10.56 13.59
N LEU A 239 6.03 -10.80 12.44
CA LEU A 239 6.75 -11.05 11.18
C LEU A 239 7.43 -9.77 10.66
N LEU A 240 6.71 -8.63 10.72
CA LEU A 240 7.26 -7.34 10.32
C LEU A 240 8.47 -6.95 11.20
N ARG A 241 8.33 -7.13 12.52
CA ARG A 241 9.39 -6.87 13.49
C ARG A 241 10.63 -7.73 13.25
N ASP A 242 10.47 -9.01 12.89
CA ASP A 242 11.60 -9.89 12.56
C ASP A 242 12.39 -9.36 11.36
N ILE A 243 11.72 -9.04 10.24
CA ILE A 243 12.43 -8.57 9.03
C ILE A 243 13.11 -7.22 9.26
N LEU A 244 12.45 -6.26 9.91
CA LEU A 244 13.03 -4.94 10.19
C LEU A 244 14.21 -5.03 11.17
N SER A 245 14.12 -5.90 12.17
CA SER A 245 15.23 -6.11 13.13
C SER A 245 16.45 -6.77 12.48
N ARG A 246 16.25 -7.59 11.45
CA ARG A 246 17.36 -8.15 10.64
C ARG A 246 17.98 -7.08 9.76
N GLY A 247 17.17 -6.32 9.01
CA GLY A 247 17.66 -5.24 8.15
C GLY A 247 18.44 -4.17 8.93
N LEU A 248 17.96 -3.78 10.12
CA LEU A 248 18.67 -2.84 10.99
C LEU A 248 20.04 -3.37 11.45
N ARG A 249 20.16 -4.68 11.72
CA ARG A 249 21.45 -5.30 12.08
C ARG A 249 22.40 -5.33 10.89
N GLU A 250 21.91 -5.69 9.70
CA GLU A 250 22.71 -5.71 8.46
C GLU A 250 23.24 -4.32 8.10
N SER A 251 22.41 -3.28 8.19
CA SER A 251 22.80 -1.88 8.00
C SER A 251 23.91 -1.47 8.98
N LYS A 252 23.76 -1.77 10.28
CA LYS A 252 24.79 -1.47 11.29
C LYS A 252 26.11 -2.19 11.06
N SER A 253 26.07 -3.44 10.57
CA SER A 253 27.28 -4.19 10.24
C SER A 253 27.98 -3.58 9.02
N LYS A 254 27.23 -3.21 7.97
CA LYS A 254 27.79 -2.52 6.79
C LYS A 254 28.44 -1.18 7.14
N ALA A 255 27.85 -0.40 8.05
CA ALA A 255 28.39 0.90 8.47
C ALA A 255 29.66 0.81 9.34
N LYS A 256 30.00 -0.38 9.84
CA LYS A 256 31.20 -0.63 10.65
C LYS A 256 32.35 -1.28 9.87
N ALA A 257 32.08 -1.75 8.66
CA ALA A 257 33.05 -2.36 7.75
C ALA A 257 33.63 -1.29 6.83
#